data_AF-A0A0M0H8Y9-F1
#
_entry.id   AF-A0A0M0H8Y9-F1
#
_cell.length_a   1.000
_cell.length_b   1.000
_cell.length_c   1.000
_cell.angle_alpha   90.00
_cell.angle_beta   90.00
_cell.angle_gamma   90.00
#
_symmetry.space_group_name_H-M   'P 1'
#
loop_
_entity.id
_entity.type
_entity.pdbx_description
1 polymer ?
#
loop_
_entity_poly.entity_id
_entity_poly.type
_entity_poly.pdbx_seq_one_letter_code
_entity_poly.pdbx_strand_id
1 'polypeptide(L)' 'MALRIDAELAGCCTWTLTVKIIPDELRRNDTVILKENMWFYIDHFTKKYIGEEIVLDFDSSTGYTLSNTDNIFICIT' A
#
# COMPACT_ATOMS: atom_id res chain seq x y z
N MET A 1 -3.59 -17.06 -0.75
CA MET A 1 -4.26 -15.76 -0.58
C MET A 1 -3.19 -14.70 -0.58
N ALA A 2 -3.37 -13.62 -1.33
CA ALA A 2 -2.39 -12.55 -1.48
C ALA A 2 -3.07 -11.20 -1.22
N LEU A 3 -2.30 -10.23 -0.73
CA LEU A 3 -2.76 -8.88 -0.46
C LEU A 3 -2.19 -7.95 -1.54
N ARG A 4 -3.04 -7.12 -2.13
CA ARG A 4 -2.63 -6.02 -2.99
C ARG A 4 -2.56 -4.74 -2.18
N ILE A 5 -1.47 -4.02 -2.36
CA ILE A 5 -1.31 -2.63 -1.90
C ILE A 5 -1.58 -1.75 -3.11
N ASP A 6 -2.65 -0.98 -3.03
CA ASP A 6 -3.09 -0.08 -4.11
C ASP A 6 -3.14 1.35 -3.59
N ALA A 7 -2.73 2.31 -4.40
CA ALA A 7 -2.74 3.72 -4.07
C ALA A 7 -3.61 4.47 -5.07
N GLU A 8 -4.50 5.30 -4.54
CA GLU A 8 -5.36 6.16 -5.31
C GLU A 8 -4.98 7.60 -5.04
N LEU A 9 -4.64 8.35 -6.09
CA LEU A 9 -4.41 9.78 -6.00
C LEU A 9 -5.69 10.50 -6.42
N ALA A 10 -6.37 11.12 -5.46
CA ALA A 10 -7.58 11.90 -5.68
C ALA A 10 -7.39 13.34 -5.19
N GLY A 11 -8.03 14.30 -5.85
CA GLY A 11 -7.91 15.71 -5.45
C GLY A 11 -8.66 16.68 -6.35
N CYS A 12 -9.21 17.74 -5.75
CA CYS A 12 -9.82 18.87 -6.46
C CYS A 12 -8.95 20.13 -6.36
N CYS A 13 -8.62 20.55 -5.12
CA CYS A 13 -7.72 21.69 -4.84
C CYS A 13 -6.41 21.27 -4.15
N THR A 14 -6.40 20.14 -3.44
CA THR A 14 -5.24 19.51 -2.81
C THR A 14 -5.12 18.07 -3.31
N TRP A 15 -3.92 17.51 -3.28
CA TRP A 15 -3.69 16.11 -3.63
C TRP A 15 -3.75 15.24 -2.39
N THR A 16 -4.52 14.15 -2.46
CA THR A 16 -4.63 13.14 -1.42
C THR A 16 -4.25 11.80 -2.01
N LEU A 17 -3.25 11.16 -1.41
CA LEU A 17 -2.88 9.78 -1.71
C LEU A 17 -3.55 8.87 -0.68
N THR A 18 -4.46 8.03 -1.13
CA THR A 18 -5.13 7.02 -0.30
C THR A 18 -4.54 5.67 -0.62
N VAL A 19 -4.00 4.98 0.38
CA VAL A 19 -3.47 3.62 0.22
C VAL A 19 -4.46 2.62 0.81
N LYS A 20 -4.71 1.55 0.07
CA LYS A 20 -5.67 0.48 0.39
C LYS A 20 -4.95 -0.85 0.35
N ILE A 21 -5.32 -1.74 1.27
CA ILE A 21 -4.86 -3.12 1.30
C ILE A 21 -6.08 -4.01 1.05
N ILE A 22 -6.08 -4.69 -0.09
CA ILE A 22 -7.22 -5.50 -0.52
C ILE A 22 -6.76 -6.91 -0.90
N PRO A 23 -7.51 -7.97 -0.55
CA PRO A 23 -7.26 -9.28 -1.10
C PRO A 23 -7.57 -9.28 -2.60
N ASP A 24 -6.59 -9.61 -3.45
CA ASP A 24 -6.76 -9.61 -4.90
C ASP A 24 -5.82 -10.61 -5.59
N GLU A 25 -6.10 -10.90 -6.86
CA GLU A 25 -5.25 -11.74 -7.71
C GLU A 25 -4.08 -10.96 -8.34
N LEU A 26 -3.09 -11.69 -8.84
CA LEU A 26 -1.92 -11.13 -9.51
C LEU A 26 -2.33 -10.53 -10.87
N ARG A 27 -2.00 -9.26 -11.11
CA ARG A 27 -2.18 -8.61 -12.42
C ARG A 27 -0.87 -8.56 -13.19
N ARG A 28 -0.98 -8.33 -14.50
CA ARG A 28 0.20 -8.07 -15.34
C ARG A 28 0.92 -6.81 -14.86
N ASN A 29 2.24 -6.90 -14.73
CA ASN A 29 3.16 -5.84 -14.29
C ASN A 29 3.11 -5.49 -12.79
N ASP A 30 2.44 -6.29 -11.96
CA ASP A 30 2.58 -6.15 -10.52
C ASP A 30 3.98 -6.58 -10.06
N THR A 31 4.53 -5.84 -9.12
CA THR A 31 5.67 -6.30 -8.31
C THR A 31 5.16 -7.27 -7.27
N VAL A 32 5.80 -8.44 -7.18
CA VAL A 32 5.46 -9.49 -6.21
C VAL A 32 6.51 -9.52 -5.11
N ILE A 33 6.06 -9.43 -3.85
CA ILE A 33 6.91 -9.48 -2.66
C ILE A 33 6.41 -10.62 -1.77
N LEU A 34 7.32 -11.46 -1.29
CA LEU A 34 7.02 -12.51 -0.31
C LEU A 34 7.63 -12.11 1.04
N LYS A 35 6.80 -11.92 2.06
CA LYS A 35 7.20 -11.54 3.41
C LYS A 35 6.36 -12.31 4.42
N GLU A 36 7.00 -12.92 5.41
CA GLU A 36 6.32 -13.65 6.49
C GLU A 36 5.27 -14.66 6.00
N ASN A 37 5.61 -15.36 4.90
CA ASN A 37 4.75 -16.35 4.27
C ASN A 37 3.44 -15.77 3.65
N MET A 38 3.41 -14.46 3.44
CA MET A 38 2.31 -13.72 2.81
C MET A 38 2.79 -13.05 1.52
N TRP A 39 1.97 -13.18 0.47
CA TRP A 39 2.24 -12.59 -0.83
C TRP A 39 1.64 -11.18 -0.90
N PHE A 40 2.47 -10.22 -1.30
CA PHE A 40 2.07 -8.85 -1.54
C PHE A 40 2.23 -8.51 -3.02
N TYR A 41 1.19 -7.90 -3.59
CA TYR A 41 1.18 -7.39 -4.95
C TYR A 41 1.13 -5.87 -4.92
N ILE A 42 2.01 -5.22 -5.66
CA ILE A 42 2.09 -3.77 -5.73
C ILE A 42 2.15 -3.39 -7.19
N ASP A 43 1.20 -2.57 -7.65
CA ASP A 43 1.24 -2.08 -9.02
C ASP A 43 2.36 -1.03 -9.20
N HIS A 44 2.68 -0.71 -10.45
CA HIS A 44 3.77 0.23 -10.73
C HIS A 44 3.47 1.65 -10.23
N PHE A 45 2.20 2.07 -10.27
CA PHE A 45 1.79 3.39 -9.80
C PHE A 45 2.02 3.51 -8.31
N THR A 46 1.48 2.60 -7.52
CA THR A 46 1.61 2.57 -6.07
C THR A 46 3.08 2.54 -5.70
N LYS A 47 3.87 1.64 -6.30
CA LYS A 47 5.32 1.54 -6.01
C LYS A 47 6.06 2.87 -6.13
N LYS A 48 5.68 3.71 -7.09
CA LYS A 48 6.30 5.03 -7.29
C LYS A 48 6.01 6.01 -6.14
N TYR A 49 4.83 5.93 -5.52
CA TYR A 49 4.40 6.87 -4.49
C TYR A 49 4.66 6.39 -3.06
N ILE A 50 4.68 5.08 -2.80
CA ILE A 50 4.96 4.57 -1.45
C ILE A 50 6.45 4.49 -1.12
N GLY A 51 7.35 4.81 -2.06
CA GLY A 51 8.80 4.88 -1.82
C GLY A 51 9.51 3.52 -1.92
N GLU A 52 10.80 3.51 -1.55
CA GLU A 52 11.64 2.29 -1.57
C GLU A 52 11.33 1.35 -0.39
N GLU A 53 10.93 1.89 0.75
CA GLU A 53 10.68 1.14 1.98
C GLU A 53 9.33 1.51 2.60
N ILE A 54 8.56 0.49 2.95
CA ILE A 54 7.24 0.62 3.54
C ILE A 54 7.17 -0.34 4.70
N VAL A 55 6.74 0.15 5.85
CA VAL A 55 6.47 -0.65 7.04
C VAL A 55 4.96 -0.80 7.16
N LEU A 56 4.51 -2.04 7.12
CA LEU A 56 3.12 -2.41 7.34
C LEU A 56 3.01 -3.06 8.72
N ASP A 57 2.44 -2.33 9.67
CA ASP A 57 2.17 -2.82 11.01
C ASP A 57 0.70 -3.21 11.14
N PHE A 58 0.41 -4.21 11.96
CA PHE A 58 -0.95 -4.59 12.30
C PHE A 58 -1.13 -4.54 13.81
N ASP A 59 -2.06 -3.72 14.26
CA ASP A 59 -2.49 -3.65 15.64
C ASP A 59 -3.97 -4.06 15.72
N SER A 60 -4.33 -4.90 16.70
CA SER A 60 -5.70 -5.43 16.81
C SER A 60 -6.73 -4.37 17.22
N SER A 61 -6.28 -3.23 17.76
CA SER A 61 -7.11 -2.11 18.20
C SER A 61 -7.25 -1.02 17.13
N THR A 62 -6.23 -0.79 16.30
CA THR A 62 -6.24 0.25 15.25
C THR A 62 -6.25 -0.29 13.82
N GLY A 63 -6.06 -1.59 13.62
CA GLY A 63 -6.00 -2.24 12.32
C GLY A 63 -4.61 -2.16 11.67
N TYR A 64 -4.58 -2.20 10.33
CA TYR A 64 -3.34 -2.06 9.57
C TYR A 64 -2.89 -0.60 9.53
N THR A 65 -1.64 -0.34 9.90
CA THR A 65 -0.99 0.96 9.81
C THR A 65 0.14 0.86 8.80
N LEU A 66 0.18 1.80 7.86
CA LEU A 66 1.21 1.86 6.83
C LEU A 66 2.05 3.11 7.04
N SER A 67 3.36 2.92 7.20
CA SER A 67 4.32 4.01 7.37
C SER A 67 5.43 3.91 6.34
N ASN A 68 5.96 5.06 5.95
CA ASN A 68 7.12 5.18 5.08
C ASN A 68 8.08 6.16 5.77
N THR A 69 9.37 5.86 5.69
CA THR A 69 10.49 6.69 6.14
C THR A 69 10.40 8.14 5.62
N ASP A 70 9.77 8.36 4.46
CA ASP A 70 9.61 9.70 3.85
C ASP A 70 8.49 10.58 4.43
N ASN A 71 7.85 10.21 5.56
CA ASN A 71 6.80 11.00 6.20
C ASN A 71 5.66 11.42 5.25
N ILE A 72 5.23 10.51 4.37
CA ILE A 72 4.02 10.74 3.58
C ILE A 72 2.83 10.49 4.51
N PHE A 73 2.03 11.54 4.78
CA PHE A 73 0.77 11.42 5.52
C PHE A 73 -0.22 10.60 4.69
N ILE A 74 -0.29 9.30 4.95
CA ILE A 74 -1.20 8.37 4.29
C ILE A 74 -2.42 8.19 5.19
N CYS A 75 -3.58 8.69 4.74
CA CYS A 75 -4.85 8.34 5.36
C CYS A 75 -5.31 6.97 4.83
N ILE A 76 -5.42 6.00 5.71
CA ILE A 76 -6.06 4.71 5.44
C ILE A 76 -7.53 4.87 5.78
N THR A 77 -8.43 4.71 4.79
CA THR A 77 -9.89 4.81 4.97
C THR A 77 -10.55 3.49 4.65
#